data_AF-A0A2R8BXL1-F1
#
_entry.id   AF-A0A2R8BXL1-F1
#
_cell.length_a   1.000
_cell.length_b   1.000
_cell.length_c   1.000
_cell.angle_alpha   90.00
_cell.angle_beta   90.00
_cell.angle_gamma   90.00
#
_symmetry.space_group_name_H-M   'P 1'
#
loop_
_entity.id
_entity.type
_entity.pdbx_description
1 polymer ?
#
loop_
_entity_poly.entity_id
_entity_poly.type
_entity_poly.pdbx_seq_one_letter_code
_entity_poly.pdbx_strand_id
1 'polypeptide(L)'
;MLRVAVCLIWLAGTAAADVVSAGYTGPTTRYDHGVLGDAVEWGALEMRTSDGRLVTVTLPETRVFEDTAPRLSDLDGDGAAEVIAVETDLRLGARLSIYDESGLVAATEFIGQTHAGWPLRGPPIWMGTAGSNWPMWTDLIWFGG
;
A
#
# COMPACT_ATOMS: atom_id res chain seq x y z
N MET A 1 -54.89 2.18 -17.86
CA MET A 1 -53.90 2.36 -16.76
C MET A 1 -53.24 1.01 -16.51
N LEU A 2 -52.03 0.78 -17.01
CA LEU A 2 -51.30 -0.49 -16.84
C LEU A 2 -50.29 -0.30 -15.71
N ARG A 3 -50.48 -1.01 -14.58
CA ARG A 3 -49.53 -1.01 -13.46
C ARG A 3 -48.49 -2.09 -13.74
N VAL A 4 -47.27 -1.67 -14.09
CA VAL A 4 -46.12 -2.57 -14.14
C VAL A 4 -45.66 -2.80 -12.71
N ALA A 5 -45.77 -4.03 -12.22
CA ALA A 5 -45.17 -4.44 -10.97
C ALA A 5 -43.72 -4.86 -11.25
N VAL A 6 -42.76 -4.10 -10.72
CA VAL A 6 -41.35 -4.48 -10.73
C VAL A 6 -41.16 -5.49 -9.60
N CYS A 7 -40.79 -6.72 -9.96
CA CYS A 7 -40.39 -7.75 -9.02
C CYS A 7 -38.88 -7.59 -8.78
N LEU A 8 -38.49 -7.09 -7.61
CA LEU A 8 -37.10 -7.09 -7.18
C LEU A 8 -36.75 -8.51 -6.72
N ILE A 9 -36.02 -9.24 -7.56
CA ILE A 9 -35.40 -10.51 -7.18
C ILE A 9 -34.14 -10.16 -6.39
N TRP A 10 -34.16 -10.39 -5.08
CA TRP A 10 -32.96 -10.38 -4.26
C TRP A 10 -32.21 -11.68 -4.54
N LEU A 11 -31.15 -11.60 -5.35
CA LEU A 11 -30.13 -12.64 -5.41
C LEU A 11 -29.38 -12.61 -4.08
N ALA A 12 -29.75 -13.49 -3.15
CA ALA A 12 -28.89 -13.76 -2.00
C ALA A 12 -27.61 -14.40 -2.53
N GLY A 13 -26.52 -13.63 -2.54
CA GLY A 13 -25.19 -14.19 -2.76
C GLY A 13 -24.92 -15.27 -1.72
N THR A 14 -24.20 -16.32 -2.12
CA THR A 14 -23.60 -17.22 -1.13
C THR A 14 -22.68 -16.39 -0.26
N ALA A 15 -22.96 -16.29 1.04
CA ALA A 15 -22.08 -15.59 1.97
C ALA A 15 -20.69 -16.24 1.91
N ALA A 16 -19.73 -15.50 1.38
CA ALA A 16 -18.32 -15.80 1.51
C ALA A 16 -17.96 -15.90 3.01
N ALA A 17 -16.94 -16.69 3.34
CA ALA A 17 -16.55 -16.83 4.73
C ALA A 17 -15.70 -15.63 5.15
N ASP A 18 -16.24 -14.75 6.00
CA ASP A 18 -15.60 -13.52 6.46
C ASP A 18 -14.16 -13.75 6.93
N VAL A 19 -13.23 -12.85 6.55
CA VAL A 19 -11.90 -12.83 7.13
C VAL A 19 -11.96 -12.26 8.55
N VAL A 20 -11.61 -13.07 9.55
CA VAL A 20 -11.70 -12.71 10.98
C VAL A 20 -10.36 -12.29 11.58
N SER A 21 -9.25 -12.66 10.93
CA SER A 21 -7.91 -12.20 11.32
C SER A 21 -6.94 -12.33 10.16
N ALA A 22 -5.96 -11.44 10.06
CA ALA A 22 -4.88 -11.55 9.10
C ALA A 22 -3.53 -11.17 9.72
N GLY A 23 -2.46 -11.73 9.19
CA GLY A 23 -1.10 -11.45 9.63
C GLY A 23 -0.07 -11.76 8.55
N TYR A 24 1.06 -11.07 8.60
CA TYR A 24 2.16 -11.33 7.68
C TYR A 24 3.04 -12.49 8.16
N THR A 25 3.53 -13.27 7.20
CA THR A 25 4.41 -14.43 7.41
C THR A 25 5.51 -14.47 6.34
N GLY A 26 6.48 -15.35 6.52
CA GLY A 26 7.60 -15.49 5.58
C GLY A 26 8.52 -14.26 5.60
N PRO A 27 9.23 -14.00 6.72
CA PRO A 27 10.17 -12.90 6.81
C PRO A 27 11.23 -13.00 5.70
N THR A 28 11.57 -11.89 5.07
CA THR A 28 12.45 -11.87 3.89
C THR A 28 13.37 -10.64 3.86
N THR A 29 14.41 -10.74 3.03
CA THR A 29 15.40 -9.68 2.75
C THR A 29 15.44 -9.36 1.25
N ARG A 30 14.30 -9.55 0.55
CA ARG A 30 14.21 -9.39 -0.92
C ARG A 30 14.28 -7.94 -1.34
N TYR A 31 13.87 -7.03 -0.47
CA TYR A 31 13.99 -5.60 -0.64
C TYR A 31 14.81 -5.07 0.54
N ASP A 32 15.73 -4.14 0.26
CA ASP A 32 16.74 -3.67 1.23
C ASP A 32 16.58 -2.15 1.40
N HIS A 33 15.33 -1.68 1.40
CA HIS A 33 15.02 -0.27 1.59
C HIS A 33 14.60 -0.04 3.03
N GLY A 34 15.61 0.10 3.89
CA GLY A 34 15.51 0.61 5.27
C GLY A 34 15.08 2.08 5.35
N VAL A 35 14.07 2.49 4.58
CA VAL A 35 13.44 3.81 4.70
C VAL A 35 12.75 3.97 6.07
N LEU A 36 12.41 2.86 6.72
CA LEU A 36 11.97 2.77 8.12
C LEU A 36 12.89 1.86 8.95
N GLY A 37 14.21 1.96 8.76
CA GLY A 37 15.17 1.74 9.84
C GLY A 37 15.37 0.36 10.46
N ASP A 38 14.53 -0.67 10.26
CA ASP A 38 14.67 -1.96 10.98
C ASP A 38 13.60 -3.02 10.61
N ALA A 39 12.72 -2.73 9.65
CA ALA A 39 11.55 -3.56 9.39
C ALA A 39 11.88 -4.85 8.61
N VAL A 40 11.51 -6.00 9.20
CA VAL A 40 11.41 -7.27 8.50
C VAL A 40 10.30 -7.15 7.46
N GLU A 41 10.65 -7.35 6.21
CA GLU A 41 9.68 -7.45 5.11
C GLU A 41 9.06 -8.85 5.10
N TRP A 42 7.85 -8.95 4.55
CA TRP A 42 7.12 -10.21 4.54
C TRP A 42 6.78 -10.67 3.12
N GLY A 43 7.03 -11.94 2.84
CA GLY A 43 6.73 -12.56 1.56
C GLY A 43 5.31 -13.13 1.46
N ALA A 44 4.57 -13.21 2.58
CA ALA A 44 3.24 -13.80 2.59
C ALA A 44 2.26 -13.10 3.55
N LEU A 45 0.98 -13.18 3.18
CA LEU A 45 -0.17 -12.78 3.97
C LEU A 45 -0.97 -14.04 4.32
N GLU A 46 -1.24 -14.25 5.61
CA GLU A 46 -2.10 -15.32 6.09
C GLU A 46 -3.41 -14.73 6.60
N MET A 47 -4.54 -15.28 6.14
CA MET A 47 -5.89 -14.87 6.50
C MET A 47 -6.62 -16.06 7.10
N ARG A 48 -7.32 -15.84 8.20
CA ARG A 48 -8.20 -16.83 8.84
C ARG A 48 -9.63 -16.41 8.58
N THR A 49 -10.43 -17.34 8.06
CA THR A 49 -11.85 -17.12 7.79
C THR A 49 -12.72 -17.58 8.96
N SER A 50 -13.95 -17.12 9.00
CA SER A 50 -14.96 -17.43 10.03
C SER A 50 -15.30 -18.92 10.10
N ASP A 51 -15.15 -19.66 9.00
CA ASP A 51 -15.30 -21.12 8.94
C ASP A 51 -14.05 -21.90 9.38
N GLY A 52 -12.99 -21.20 9.80
CA GLY A 52 -11.75 -21.79 10.32
C GLY A 52 -10.70 -22.13 9.26
N ARG A 53 -10.95 -21.86 7.98
CA ARG A 53 -9.93 -22.03 6.92
C ARG A 53 -8.79 -21.02 7.09
N LEU A 54 -7.60 -21.47 6.70
CA LEU A 54 -6.41 -20.64 6.59
C LEU A 54 -6.09 -20.44 5.11
N VAL A 55 -6.07 -19.19 4.67
CA VAL A 55 -5.75 -18.78 3.30
C VAL A 55 -4.41 -18.08 3.32
N THR A 56 -3.45 -18.57 2.56
CA THR A 56 -2.12 -17.97 2.45
C THR A 56 -1.92 -17.41 1.04
N VAL A 57 -1.64 -16.12 0.97
CA VAL A 57 -1.19 -15.44 -0.25
C VAL A 57 0.32 -15.29 -0.17
N THR A 58 1.04 -15.90 -1.10
CA THR A 58 2.50 -15.73 -1.23
C THR A 58 2.80 -14.82 -2.42
N LEU A 59 3.55 -13.75 -2.18
CA LEU A 59 3.99 -12.84 -3.21
C LEU A 59 5.13 -13.43 -4.04
N PRO A 60 5.27 -13.02 -5.33
CA PRO A 60 6.46 -13.35 -6.10
C PRO A 60 7.71 -12.78 -5.44
N GLU A 61 8.88 -13.35 -5.77
CA GLU A 61 10.19 -12.91 -5.23
C GLU A 61 10.49 -11.42 -5.46
N THR A 62 9.82 -10.78 -6.43
CA THR A 62 9.97 -9.35 -6.73
C THR A 62 9.05 -8.46 -5.92
N ARG A 63 8.33 -8.99 -4.94
CA ARG A 63 7.44 -8.20 -4.08
C ARG A 63 7.50 -8.60 -2.63
N VAL A 64 7.19 -7.63 -1.79
CA VAL A 64 7.09 -7.76 -0.34
C VAL A 64 5.89 -6.99 0.19
N PHE A 65 5.39 -7.37 1.36
CA PHE A 65 4.53 -6.52 2.17
C PHE A 65 5.39 -5.63 3.07
N GLU A 66 5.11 -4.32 3.07
CA GLU A 66 5.90 -3.32 3.83
C GLU A 66 5.32 -3.01 5.22
N ASP A 67 4.02 -3.23 5.43
CA ASP A 67 3.36 -2.90 6.69
C ASP A 67 3.80 -3.84 7.83
N THR A 68 3.65 -3.38 9.08
CA THR A 68 3.88 -4.22 10.28
C THR A 68 2.72 -5.17 10.57
N ALA A 69 1.51 -4.84 10.12
CA ALA A 69 0.33 -5.69 10.15
C ALA A 69 -0.71 -5.22 9.11
N PRO A 70 -1.47 -6.14 8.50
CA PRO A 70 -2.57 -5.77 7.62
C PRO A 70 -3.75 -5.20 8.43
N ARG A 71 -4.65 -4.46 7.76
CA ARG A 71 -5.85 -3.87 8.38
C ARG A 71 -7.10 -4.55 7.86
N LEU A 72 -8.06 -4.87 8.74
CA LEU A 72 -9.35 -5.44 8.36
C LEU A 72 -10.41 -4.35 8.37
N SER A 73 -11.20 -4.26 7.32
CA SER A 73 -12.36 -3.37 7.22
C SER A 73 -13.35 -3.90 6.20
N ASP A 74 -14.64 -3.80 6.49
CA ASP A 74 -15.72 -3.95 5.50
C ASP A 74 -15.71 -2.71 4.59
N LEU A 75 -15.22 -2.86 3.35
CA LEU A 75 -15.01 -1.75 2.43
C LEU A 75 -16.18 -1.53 1.47
N ASP A 76 -16.96 -2.58 1.19
CA ASP A 76 -18.08 -2.53 0.24
C ASP A 76 -19.47 -2.58 0.90
N GLY A 77 -19.52 -2.85 2.20
CA GLY A 77 -20.72 -2.82 3.03
C GLY A 77 -21.53 -4.12 3.01
N ASP A 78 -20.93 -5.24 2.61
CA ASP A 78 -21.59 -6.55 2.56
C ASP A 78 -21.57 -7.30 3.92
N GLY A 79 -20.82 -6.78 4.90
CA GLY A 79 -20.69 -7.33 6.24
C GLY A 79 -19.51 -8.29 6.43
N ALA A 80 -18.81 -8.68 5.36
CA ALA A 80 -17.52 -9.33 5.41
C ALA A 80 -16.40 -8.27 5.49
N ALA A 81 -15.25 -8.63 6.06
CA ALA A 81 -14.11 -7.73 6.12
C ALA A 81 -13.07 -8.09 5.06
N GLU A 82 -12.61 -7.09 4.32
CA GLU A 82 -11.46 -7.19 3.44
C GLU A 82 -10.18 -6.85 4.20
N VAL A 83 -9.07 -7.36 3.68
CA VAL A 83 -7.72 -7.15 4.20
C VAL A 83 -6.99 -6.13 3.33
N ILE A 84 -6.62 -5.02 3.95
CA ILE A 84 -5.88 -3.93 3.33
C ILE A 84 -4.40 -4.09 3.66
N ALA A 85 -3.55 -4.06 2.63
CA ALA A 85 -2.11 -4.20 2.74
C ALA A 85 -1.37 -3.30 1.75
N VAL A 86 -0.16 -2.87 2.12
CA VAL A 86 0.80 -2.25 1.20
C VAL A 86 1.75 -3.31 0.67
N GLU A 87 1.76 -3.47 -0.66
CA GLU A 87 2.77 -4.26 -1.37
C GLU A 87 3.80 -3.33 -2.02
N THR A 88 5.05 -3.74 -2.04
CA THR A 88 6.08 -3.09 -2.86
C THR A 88 6.68 -4.06 -3.84
N ASP A 89 6.76 -3.63 -5.10
CA ASP A 89 7.56 -4.28 -6.13
C ASP A 89 8.94 -3.64 -6.22
N LEU A 90 9.97 -4.48 -6.30
CA LEU A 90 11.39 -4.05 -6.32
C LEU A 90 11.69 -3.02 -7.41
N ARG A 91 10.91 -2.99 -8.50
CA ARG A 91 11.14 -2.13 -9.66
C ARG A 91 10.09 -1.03 -9.80
N LEU A 92 8.87 -1.27 -9.35
CA LEU A 92 7.73 -0.38 -9.60
C LEU A 92 7.33 0.45 -8.38
N GLY A 93 7.86 0.14 -7.19
CA GLY A 93 7.52 0.80 -5.94
C GLY A 93 6.28 0.23 -5.27
N ALA A 94 5.62 1.05 -4.45
CA ALA A 94 4.55 0.62 -3.57
C ALA A 94 3.16 0.66 -4.24
N ARG A 95 2.23 -0.16 -3.79
CA ARG A 95 0.81 -0.10 -4.13
C ARG A 95 -0.05 -0.46 -2.92
N LEU A 96 -1.29 0.04 -2.92
CA LEU A 96 -2.33 -0.42 -2.01
C LEU A 96 -3.03 -1.63 -2.62
N SER A 97 -3.20 -2.69 -1.83
CA SER A 97 -3.83 -3.94 -2.24
C SER A 97 -4.92 -4.34 -1.26
N ILE A 98 -6.02 -4.84 -1.79
CA ILE A 98 -7.18 -5.32 -1.05
C ILE A 98 -7.34 -6.80 -1.35
N TYR A 99 -7.44 -7.59 -0.29
CA TYR A 99 -7.59 -9.03 -0.33
C TYR A 99 -8.87 -9.46 0.38
N ASP A 100 -9.48 -10.54 -0.09
CA ASP A 100 -10.54 -11.28 0.59
C ASP A 100 -10.10 -12.75 0.77
N GLU A 101 -11.02 -13.63 1.18
CA GLU A 101 -10.73 -15.06 1.34
C GLU A 101 -10.51 -15.82 0.03
N SER A 102 -10.76 -15.19 -1.12
CA SER A 102 -10.49 -15.69 -2.47
C SER A 102 -9.13 -15.26 -3.00
N GLY A 103 -8.56 -14.17 -2.46
CA GLY A 103 -7.24 -13.66 -2.83
C GLY A 103 -7.28 -12.15 -3.10
N LEU A 104 -6.49 -11.69 -4.07
CA LEU A 104 -6.44 -10.26 -4.43
C LEU A 104 -7.70 -9.85 -5.18
N VAL A 105 -8.45 -8.88 -4.65
CA VAL A 105 -9.70 -8.38 -5.27
C VAL A 105 -9.54 -7.03 -5.93
N ALA A 106 -8.67 -6.17 -5.39
CA ALA A 106 -8.38 -4.87 -5.97
C ALA A 106 -6.96 -4.42 -5.62
N ALA A 107 -6.37 -3.62 -6.49
CA ALA A 107 -5.09 -2.96 -6.21
C ALA A 107 -5.01 -1.65 -6.97
N THR A 108 -4.31 -0.66 -6.38
CA THR A 108 -3.87 0.49 -7.15
C THR A 108 -2.78 0.08 -8.14
N GLU A 109 -2.50 0.97 -9.09
CA GLU A 109 -1.23 0.90 -9.82
C GLU A 109 -0.05 1.04 -8.84
N PHE A 110 1.10 0.52 -9.23
CA PHE A 110 2.33 0.74 -8.50
C PHE A 110 2.80 2.19 -8.65
N ILE A 111 3.23 2.78 -7.55
CA ILE A 111 3.69 4.15 -7.44
C ILE A 111 5.11 4.12 -6.88
N GLY A 112 6.08 4.28 -7.77
CA GLY A 112 7.49 4.42 -7.43
C GLY A 112 8.27 4.88 -8.64
N GLN A 113 9.09 5.91 -8.44
CA GLN A 113 10.20 6.22 -9.32
C GLN A 113 11.45 5.72 -8.59
N THR A 114 12.25 4.84 -9.21
CA THR A 114 13.67 4.75 -8.81
C THR A 114 14.20 6.18 -8.80
N HIS A 115 14.79 6.65 -7.70
CA HIS A 115 15.45 7.95 -7.62
C HIS A 115 16.58 8.02 -8.67
N ALA A 116 16.25 8.32 -9.92
CA ALA A 116 17.20 8.65 -10.96
C ALA A 116 17.65 10.10 -10.73
N GLY A 117 18.57 10.25 -9.78
CA GLY A 117 19.41 11.44 -9.63
C GLY A 117 18.69 12.69 -9.14
N TRP A 118 18.76 12.94 -7.83
CA TRP A 118 18.96 14.32 -7.40
C TRP A 118 20.28 14.78 -8.04
N PRO A 119 20.32 15.84 -8.87
CA PRO A 119 21.57 16.25 -9.51
C PRO A 119 22.44 16.94 -8.45
N LEU A 120 23.21 16.17 -7.68
CA LEU A 120 24.35 16.69 -6.91
C LEU A 120 25.57 16.94 -7.82
N ARG A 121 25.36 17.50 -9.01
CA ARG A 121 26.42 18.01 -9.88
C ARG A 121 25.97 19.27 -10.62
N GLY A 122 25.78 20.35 -9.87
CA GLY A 122 26.06 21.69 -10.38
C GLY A 122 27.50 22.06 -10.02
N PRO A 123 28.34 22.56 -10.94
CA PRO A 123 29.69 23.01 -10.61
C PRO A 123 29.65 24.25 -9.68
N PRO A 124 30.69 24.50 -8.87
CA PRO A 124 30.74 25.67 -8.01
C PRO A 124 30.93 26.92 -8.87
N ILE A 125 29.87 27.73 -9.00
CA ILE A 125 29.97 29.09 -9.54
C ILE A 125 30.07 30.09 -8.39
N TRP A 126 31.30 30.34 -7.95
CA TRP A 126 31.65 31.61 -7.31
C TRP A 126 32.47 32.45 -8.30
N MET A 127 31.81 33.35 -9.00
CA MET A 127 32.39 34.60 -9.50
C MET A 127 31.24 35.59 -9.67
N GLY A 128 31.27 36.65 -8.86
CA GLY A 128 30.20 37.64 -8.78
C GLY A 128 30.09 38.53 -10.02
N THR A 129 28.93 39.16 -10.18
CA THR A 129 28.77 40.62 -10.13
C THR A 129 27.28 40.96 -10.15
N ALA A 130 26.87 41.79 -9.20
CA ALA A 130 25.77 42.74 -9.21
C ALA A 130 24.58 42.52 -10.16
N GLY A 131 23.37 42.42 -9.58
CA GLY A 131 22.17 42.97 -10.22
C GLY A 131 20.86 42.22 -9.99
N SER A 132 19.91 42.93 -9.39
CA SER A 132 18.45 42.81 -9.52
C SER A 132 17.71 41.64 -8.86
N ASN A 133 17.11 41.98 -7.72
CA ASN A 133 15.76 41.64 -7.25
C ASN A 133 15.32 40.17 -7.22
N TRP A 134 15.59 39.52 -6.08
CA TRP A 134 14.71 38.50 -5.53
C TRP A 134 14.02 39.08 -4.28
N PRO A 135 12.67 39.19 -4.24
CA PRO A 135 12.00 39.61 -3.02
C PRO A 135 12.00 38.45 -2.01
N MET A 136 12.61 38.76 -0.87
CA MET A 136 12.48 38.20 0.46
C MET A 136 11.25 37.31 0.68
N TRP A 137 11.48 36.07 1.09
CA TRP A 137 10.99 35.57 2.38
C TRP A 137 12.13 34.80 3.05
N THR A 138 12.83 35.54 3.89
CA THR A 138 13.72 35.07 4.96
C THR A 138 12.97 34.15 5.92
N ASP A 139 13.67 33.08 6.31
CA ASP A 139 13.90 32.59 7.67
C ASP A 139 12.66 32.23 8.52
N LEU A 140 12.58 31.14 9.28
CA LEU A 140 13.47 30.56 10.32
C LEU A 140 12.61 29.36 10.84
N ILE A 141 13.06 28.20 11.33
CA ILE A 141 14.10 27.87 12.31
C ILE A 141 14.30 26.34 12.27
N TRP A 142 15.54 25.84 12.28
CA TRP A 142 15.88 24.59 12.96
C TRP A 142 17.11 24.77 13.88
N PHE A 143 16.93 24.35 15.15
CA PHE A 143 17.85 23.98 16.24
C PHE A 143 18.71 25.03 16.96
N GLY A 144 18.48 25.11 18.27
CA GLY A 144 19.43 24.73 19.33
C GLY A 144 20.86 25.28 19.28
N GLY A 145 21.19 26.14 20.25
CA GLY A 145 22.54 26.61 20.55
C GLY A 145 22.53 28.02 21.07
#